data_AF-A0A4P9XB29-F1
#
_entry.id   AF-A0A4P9XB29-F1
#
_cell.length_a   1.000
_cell.length_b   1.000
_cell.length_c   1.000
_cell.angle_alpha   90.00
_cell.angle_beta   90.00
_cell.angle_gamma   90.00
#
_symmetry.space_group_name_H-M   'P 1'
#
loop_
_entity.id
_entity.type
_entity.pdbx_description
1 polymer ?
#
loop_
_entity_poly.entity_id
_entity_poly.type
_entity_poly.pdbx_seq_one_letter_code
_entity_poly.pdbx_strand_id
1 'polypeptide(L)'
;MLIEILDIVTVQQLRTRIVLASLTQVVMETVLNCLDAGATALTLSVVAGAFVLDDNGHDIGPSDFAQLGGHLRCLASPSWRGIC
;
A
#
# COMPACT_ATOMS: atom_id res chain seq x y z
N MET A 1 25.91 26.15 -14.02
CA MET A 1 24.88 25.27 -13.42
C MET A 1 25.54 23.91 -13.21
N LEU A 2 25.73 23.50 -11.95
CA LEU A 2 26.29 22.20 -11.59
C LEU A 2 25.14 21.19 -11.51
N ILE A 3 25.33 20.01 -12.08
CA ILE A 3 24.40 18.88 -11.97
C ILE A 3 24.87 18.03 -10.80
N GLU A 4 24.00 17.82 -9.83
CA GLU A 4 24.27 16.99 -8.65
C GLU A 4 23.31 15.80 -8.59
N ILE A 5 23.79 14.68 -8.08
CA ILE A 5 22.98 13.47 -7.90
C ILE A 5 22.13 13.64 -6.63
N LEU A 6 20.81 13.43 -6.78
CA LEU A 6 19.86 13.44 -5.66
C LEU A 6 20.05 12.20 -4.79
N ASP A 7 19.90 12.37 -3.47
CA ASP A 7 19.92 11.26 -2.54
C ASP A 7 18.69 10.35 -2.71
N ILE A 8 18.82 9.10 -2.27
CA ILE A 8 17.80 8.07 -2.50
C ILE A 8 16.46 8.41 -1.81
N VAL A 9 16.48 9.11 -0.67
CA VAL A 9 15.27 9.48 0.06
C VAL A 9 14.51 10.54 -0.73
N THR A 10 15.21 11.55 -1.25
CA THR A 10 14.60 12.58 -2.10
C THR A 10 14.05 11.99 -3.40
N VAL A 11 14.77 11.05 -4.03
CA VAL A 11 14.27 10.34 -5.23
C VAL A 11 13.00 9.54 -4.92
N GLN A 12 12.95 8.84 -3.78
CA GLN A 12 11.76 8.11 -3.35
C GLN A 12 10.58 9.05 -3.10
N GLN A 13 10.79 10.16 -2.38
CA GLN A 13 9.74 11.15 -2.13
C GLN A 13 9.20 11.77 -3.41
N LEU A 14 10.07 12.09 -4.38
CA LEU A 14 9.66 12.60 -5.69
C LEU A 14 8.83 11.56 -6.45
N ARG A 15 9.25 10.29 -6.48
CA ARG A 15 8.48 9.20 -7.10
C ARG A 15 7.12 9.02 -6.44
N THR A 16 7.07 8.98 -5.10
CA THR A 16 5.82 8.88 -4.35
C THR A 16 4.89 10.04 -4.67
N ARG A 17 5.38 11.28 -4.76
CA ARG A 17 4.55 12.45 -5.10
C ARG A 17 4.08 12.49 -6.56
N ILE A 18 4.84 11.91 -7.49
CA ILE A 18 4.45 11.82 -8.91
C ILE A 18 3.41 10.71 -9.12
N VAL A 19 3.54 9.58 -8.43
CA VAL A 19 2.67 8.40 -8.58
C VAL A 19 1.41 8.49 -7.72
N LEU A 20 1.53 9.01 -6.49
CA LEU A 20 0.45 9.17 -5.51
C LEU A 20 0.15 10.66 -5.31
N ALA A 21 -0.28 11.32 -6.38
CA ALA A 21 -0.54 12.76 -6.36
C ALA A 21 -1.81 13.14 -5.55
N SER A 22 -2.64 12.15 -5.21
CA SER A 22 -3.83 12.32 -4.38
C SER A 22 -4.17 11.06 -3.60
N LEU A 23 -4.86 11.20 -2.46
CA LEU A 23 -5.44 10.10 -1.70
C LEU A 23 -6.29 9.18 -2.60
N THR A 24 -7.03 9.75 -3.54
CA THR A 24 -7.83 9.00 -4.52
C THR A 24 -7.00 8.06 -5.37
N GLN A 25 -5.82 8.50 -5.85
CA GLN A 25 -4.93 7.62 -6.63
C GLN A 25 -4.37 6.48 -5.77
N VAL A 26 -4.03 6.75 -4.50
CA VAL A 26 -3.56 5.70 -3.57
C VAL A 26 -4.64 4.65 -3.35
N VAL A 27 -5.88 5.08 -3.10
CA VAL A 27 -7.02 4.19 -2.93
C VAL A 27 -7.25 3.36 -4.18
N MET A 28 -7.22 3.98 -5.37
CA MET A 28 -7.40 3.27 -6.64
C MET A 28 -6.34 2.19 -6.86
N GLU A 29 -5.06 2.50 -6.64
CA GLU A 29 -3.98 1.51 -6.80
C GLU A 29 -4.13 0.35 -5.81
N THR A 30 -4.55 0.65 -4.58
CA THR A 30 -4.75 -0.39 -3.56
C THR A 30 -5.95 -1.28 -3.93
N VAL A 31 -7.04 -0.72 -4.46
CA VAL A 31 -8.18 -1.49 -4.96
C VAL A 31 -7.77 -2.40 -6.13
N LEU A 32 -6.94 -1.90 -7.05
CA LEU A 32 -6.44 -2.71 -8.16
C LEU A 32 -5.61 -3.89 -7.65
N ASN A 33 -4.74 -3.68 -6.66
CA ASN A 33 -3.98 -4.77 -6.03
C ASN A 33 -4.90 -5.84 -5.41
N CYS A 34 -5.97 -5.44 -4.71
CA CYS A 34 -6.95 -6.38 -4.16
C CYS A 34 -7.64 -7.18 -5.28
N LEU A 35 -7.97 -6.54 -6.41
CA LEU A 35 -8.57 -7.22 -7.56
C LEU A 35 -7.59 -8.19 -8.24
N ASP A 36 -6.31 -7.82 -8.37
CA ASP A 36 -5.25 -8.70 -8.87
C ASP A 36 -5.03 -9.91 -7.94
N ALA A 37 -5.23 -9.72 -6.63
CA ALA A 37 -5.26 -10.79 -5.64
C ALA A 37 -6.55 -11.65 -5.70
N GLY A 38 -7.49 -11.33 -6.59
CA GLY A 38 -8.73 -12.09 -6.78
C GLY A 38 -9.83 -11.77 -5.75
N ALA A 39 -9.75 -10.62 -5.07
CA ALA A 39 -10.79 -10.20 -4.14
C ALA A 39 -12.15 -10.06 -4.82
N THR A 40 -13.20 -10.48 -4.11
CA THR A 40 -14.61 -10.40 -4.54
C THR A 40 -15.44 -9.50 -3.62
N ALA A 41 -14.91 -9.17 -2.45
CA ALA A 41 -15.49 -8.26 -1.49
C ALA A 41 -14.40 -7.30 -0.98
N LEU A 42 -14.74 -6.02 -0.90
CA LEU A 42 -13.85 -4.95 -0.45
C LEU A 42 -14.59 -4.09 0.56
N THR A 43 -13.92 -3.73 1.66
CA THR A 43 -14.43 -2.78 2.66
C THR A 43 -13.46 -1.61 2.77
N LEU A 44 -13.89 -0.42 2.35
CA LEU A 44 -13.10 0.80 2.42
C LEU A 44 -13.61 1.71 3.54
N SER A 45 -12.73 2.08 4.46
CA SER A 45 -12.96 3.06 5.51
C SER A 45 -12.02 4.25 5.36
N VAL A 46 -12.55 5.47 5.29
CA VAL A 46 -11.76 6.71 5.17
C VAL A 46 -11.97 7.57 6.41
N VAL A 47 -10.89 7.89 7.12
CA VAL A 47 -10.93 8.72 8.33
C VAL A 47 -9.78 9.71 8.31
N ALA A 48 -10.09 11.01 8.39
CA ALA A 48 -9.13 12.09 8.59
C ALA A 48 -7.92 12.09 7.62
N GLY A 49 -8.15 11.78 6.33
CA GLY A 49 -7.09 11.78 5.30
C GLY A 49 -6.26 10.50 5.24
N ALA A 50 -6.57 9.51 6.07
CA ALA A 50 -6.09 8.14 5.95
C ALA A 50 -7.23 7.24 5.44
N PHE A 51 -6.86 6.09 4.89
CA PHE A 51 -7.81 5.04 4.52
C PHE A 51 -7.31 3.68 5.00
N VAL A 52 -8.26 2.78 5.23
CA VAL A 52 -8.07 1.35 5.44
C VAL A 52 -8.90 0.65 4.39
N LEU A 53 -8.29 -0.29 3.67
CA LEU A 53 -8.97 -1.14 2.70
C LEU A 53 -8.76 -2.59 3.15
N ASP A 54 -9.86 -3.28 3.41
CA ASP A 54 -9.89 -4.71 3.73
C ASP A 54 -10.49 -5.47 2.55
N ASP A 55 -9.87 -6.60 2.19
CA ASP A 55 -10.32 -7.45 1.10
C ASP A 55 -10.33 -8.95 1.48
N ASN A 56 -10.87 -9.77 0.58
CA ASN A 56 -10.91 -11.23 0.74
C ASN A 56 -10.15 -11.98 -0.38
N GLY A 57 -9.17 -11.32 -0.98
CA GLY A 57 -8.27 -11.87 -1.98
C GLY A 57 -7.21 -12.78 -1.37
N HIS A 58 -6.19 -13.09 -2.17
CA HIS A 58 -5.08 -13.92 -1.73
C HIS A 58 -4.07 -13.14 -0.89
N ASP A 59 -3.70 -13.71 0.27
CA ASP A 59 -2.72 -13.10 1.17
C ASP A 59 -1.32 -12.96 0.55
N ILE A 60 -0.59 -11.94 1.01
CA ILE A 60 0.85 -11.81 0.76
C ILE A 60 1.63 -12.82 1.60
N GLY A 61 2.50 -13.59 0.95
CA GLY A 61 3.36 -14.57 1.61
C GLY A 61 4.30 -13.93 2.64
N PRO A 62 4.56 -14.59 3.80
CA PRO A 62 5.45 -14.06 4.84
C PRO A 62 6.87 -13.69 4.37
N SER A 63 7.36 -14.36 3.33
CA SER A 63 8.66 -14.09 2.71
C SER A 63 8.72 -12.78 1.91
N ASP A 64 7.57 -12.28 1.48
CA ASP A 64 7.48 -11.14 0.55
C ASP A 64 7.36 -9.80 1.30
N PHE A 65 7.05 -9.83 2.60
CA PHE A 65 7.00 -8.64 3.47
C PHE A 65 8.32 -7.85 3.50
N ALA A 66 9.45 -8.54 3.40
CA ALA A 66 10.76 -7.88 3.38
C ALA A 66 10.94 -7.00 2.12
N GLN A 67 10.26 -7.34 1.03
CA GLN A 67 10.35 -6.64 -0.26
C GLN A 67 9.38 -5.46 -0.35
N LEU A 68 8.31 -5.47 0.45
CA LEU A 68 7.25 -4.45 0.46
C LEU A 68 7.53 -3.26 1.37
N GLY A 69 8.73 -3.18 1.96
CA GLY A 69 9.21 -1.98 2.63
C GLY A 69 8.67 -1.78 4.05
N GLY A 70 8.65 -2.83 4.90
CA GLY A 70 8.74 -2.74 6.38
C GLY A 70 7.73 -1.89 7.17
N HIS A 71 6.78 -1.20 6.52
CA HIS A 71 5.80 -0.30 7.13
C HIS A 71 4.35 -0.81 7.01
N LEU A 72 4.14 -1.94 6.31
CA LEU A 72 2.89 -2.69 6.37
C LEU A 72 2.82 -3.40 7.72
N ARG A 73 2.17 -2.77 8.71
CA ARG A 73 1.84 -3.45 9.96
C ARG A 73 0.63 -4.34 9.71
N CYS A 74 0.86 -5.64 9.53
CA CYS A 74 -0.16 -6.65 9.80
C CYS A 74 -0.52 -6.52 11.28
N LEU A 75 -1.60 -5.80 11.60
CA LEU A 75 -2.21 -5.86 12.92
C LEU A 75 -2.90 -7.22 13.02
N ALA A 76 -2.14 -8.24 13.40
CA ALA A 76 -2.65 -9.56 13.75
C ALA A 76 -3.60 -9.42 14.95
N SER A 77 -4.87 -9.16 14.67
CA SER A 77 -5.94 -9.27 15.65
C SER A 77 -6.30 -10.76 15.80
N PRO A 78 -6.43 -11.30 17.03
CA PRO A 78 -6.54 -12.74 17.28
C PRO A 78 -7.80 -13.42 16.70
N SER A 79 -8.73 -12.67 16.13
CA SER A 79 -9.94 -13.20 15.48
C SER A 79 -9.87 -13.26 13.95
N TRP A 80 -8.76 -12.86 13.33
CA TRP A 80 -8.68 -12.62 11.88
C TRP A 80 -7.62 -13.51 11.25
N ARG A 81 -8.08 -14.60 10.60
CA ARG A 81 -7.27 -15.39 9.69
C ARG A 81 -7.35 -14.72 8.32
N GLY A 82 -6.21 -14.36 7.75
CA GLY A 82 -6.13 -13.78 6.42
C GLY A 82 -6.18 -12.27 6.47
N ILE A 83 -5.01 -11.67 6.63
CA ILE A 83 -4.73 -10.31 6.17
C ILE A 83 -3.31 -10.41 5.61
N CYS A 84 -3.22 -10.56 4.31
CA CYS A 84 -2.60 -9.58 3.42
C CYS A 84 -3.25 -9.61 2.05
#